data_AF-A0A9N8M1J0-F1
#
_entry.id   AF-A0A9N8M1J0-F1
#
_cell.length_a   1.000
_cell.length_b   1.000
_cell.length_c   1.000
_cell.angle_alpha   90.00
_cell.angle_beta   90.00
_cell.angle_gamma   90.00
#
_symmetry.space_group_name_H-M   'P 1'
#
loop_
_entity.id
_entity.type
_entity.pdbx_description
1 polymer ?
#
loop_
_entity_poly.entity_id
_entity_poly.type
_entity_poly.pdbx_seq_one_letter_code
_entity_poly.pdbx_strand_id
1 'polypeptide(L)'
;MSMVTVSAPSSNSPHPTSAYAIVHQVQDKRCALCSTPLGDVGFYRCESKDWTCPSCVAKDSAQIRFWERMKPYHWLASYYPSPVVYKKLLFRNVAVLFQACKFNTPQRFMEVARETSAERAFNKAKSLEKEVRSDWPAIKMQVMTFCQYLKFSQNKNLGLWLVHTSNARLVECSDAWWGEGGGRGENNLGRALQEVRKLLKDQGPAPKDLVAIKIP
;
A
#
# COMPACT_ATOMS: atom_id res chain seq x y z
N MET A 1 31.09 -15.36 21.06
CA MET A 1 30.09 -14.27 21.02
C MET A 1 30.49 -13.33 19.90
N SER A 2 29.87 -13.42 18.73
CA SER A 2 30.13 -12.50 17.62
C SER A 2 28.87 -11.68 17.36
N MET A 3 28.99 -10.37 17.58
CA MET A 3 27.94 -9.40 17.29
C MET A 3 27.70 -9.36 15.78
N VAL A 4 26.47 -9.67 15.35
CA VAL A 4 26.03 -9.43 13.98
C VAL A 4 25.62 -7.97 13.88
N THR A 5 26.47 -7.14 13.30
CA THR A 5 26.13 -5.77 12.90
C THR A 5 25.14 -5.82 11.75
N VAL A 6 23.93 -5.29 11.96
CA VAL A 6 22.92 -5.14 10.91
C VAL A 6 23.22 -3.87 10.13
N SER A 7 23.69 -4.03 8.89
CA SER A 7 23.91 -2.93 7.95
C SER A 7 22.59 -2.27 7.53
N ALA A 8 22.59 -0.94 7.42
CA ALA A 8 21.45 -0.16 6.95
C ALA A 8 21.09 -0.50 5.49
N PRO A 9 19.79 -0.48 5.10
CA PRO A 9 19.38 -0.79 3.74
C PRO A 9 19.81 0.31 2.77
N SER A 10 20.38 -0.10 1.63
CA SER A 10 20.86 0.77 0.55
C SER A 10 19.71 1.37 -0.28
N SER A 11 19.86 2.65 -0.64
CA SER A 11 18.88 3.54 -1.27
C SER A 11 18.55 3.26 -2.75
N ASN A 12 18.74 2.04 -3.26
CA ASN A 12 18.73 1.73 -4.70
C ASN A 12 17.60 0.77 -5.16
N SER A 13 16.47 0.73 -4.45
CA SER A 13 15.35 -0.14 -4.86
C SER A 13 14.48 0.55 -5.92
N PRO A 14 14.32 0.00 -7.14
CA PRO A 14 13.56 0.64 -8.22
C PRO A 14 12.04 0.69 -7.95
N HIS A 15 11.39 1.74 -8.46
CA HIS A 15 9.97 2.07 -8.32
C HIS A 15 9.06 1.10 -9.13
N PRO A 16 8.01 0.49 -8.55
CA PRO A 16 7.10 -0.41 -9.23
C PRO A 16 5.88 0.38 -9.73
N THR A 17 5.94 0.90 -10.93
CA THR A 17 4.74 0.84 -11.77
C THR A 17 4.59 -0.64 -12.10
N SER A 18 3.52 -1.35 -11.71
CA SER A 18 3.50 -2.80 -11.93
C SER A 18 3.54 -3.09 -13.45
N ALA A 19 4.73 -3.53 -13.90
CA ALA A 19 5.20 -3.40 -15.28
C ALA A 19 5.91 -4.66 -15.79
N TYR A 20 6.05 -5.71 -14.95
CA TYR A 20 6.90 -6.84 -15.29
C TYR A 20 6.43 -7.63 -16.53
N ALA A 21 5.13 -7.58 -16.88
CA ALA A 21 4.56 -8.34 -18.00
C ALA A 21 4.15 -7.50 -19.23
N ILE A 22 3.76 -6.23 -19.06
CA ILE A 22 3.31 -5.38 -20.18
C ILE A 22 4.51 -4.78 -20.93
N VAL A 23 5.59 -4.41 -20.21
CA VAL A 23 6.85 -3.95 -20.83
C VAL A 23 7.39 -4.99 -21.83
N HIS A 24 7.20 -6.28 -21.55
CA HIS A 24 7.63 -7.36 -22.44
C HIS A 24 6.88 -7.45 -23.78
N GLN A 25 5.64 -6.94 -23.88
CA GLN A 25 4.85 -6.99 -25.13
C GLN A 25 5.09 -5.81 -26.08
N VAL A 26 5.65 -4.71 -25.56
CA VAL A 26 5.97 -3.50 -26.34
C VAL A 26 7.48 -3.28 -26.46
N GLN A 27 8.28 -4.10 -25.79
CA GLN A 27 9.72 -4.23 -25.99
C GLN A 27 10.01 -4.29 -27.50
N ASP A 28 10.86 -3.36 -27.96
CA ASP A 28 11.37 -3.24 -29.33
C ASP A 28 10.51 -2.53 -30.38
N LYS A 29 9.33 -1.97 -30.03
CA LYS A 29 8.58 -1.10 -30.96
C LYS A 29 9.02 0.37 -30.82
N ARG A 30 9.11 1.12 -31.93
CA ARG A 30 9.52 2.55 -31.95
C ARG A 30 8.46 3.43 -32.60
N CYS A 31 8.37 4.68 -32.14
CA CYS A 31 7.53 5.72 -32.74
C CYS A 31 8.02 6.03 -34.17
N ALA A 32 7.14 5.97 -35.17
CA ALA A 32 7.51 6.15 -36.57
C ALA A 32 7.94 7.58 -36.94
N LEU A 33 7.73 8.57 -36.06
CA LEU A 33 8.06 9.99 -36.30
C LEU A 33 9.35 10.44 -35.61
N CYS A 34 9.64 9.95 -34.41
CA CYS A 34 10.80 10.36 -33.62
C CYS A 34 11.69 9.20 -33.17
N SER A 35 11.35 7.97 -33.56
CA SER A 35 12.10 6.74 -33.28
C SER A 35 12.22 6.37 -31.79
N THR A 36 11.48 7.03 -30.89
CA THR A 36 11.46 6.72 -29.45
C THR A 36 10.83 5.35 -29.18
N PRO A 37 11.42 4.50 -28.31
CA PRO A 37 10.84 3.21 -27.94
C PRO A 37 9.47 3.38 -27.26
N LEU A 38 8.46 2.66 -27.74
CA LEU A 38 7.13 2.58 -27.12
C LEU A 38 7.16 1.46 -26.08
N GLY A 39 6.71 1.76 -24.85
CA GLY A 39 6.80 0.85 -23.70
C GLY A 39 7.78 1.29 -22.61
N ASP A 40 8.41 2.46 -22.77
CA ASP A 40 9.26 3.04 -21.74
C ASP A 40 8.40 3.60 -20.59
N VAL A 41 8.50 2.95 -19.43
CA VAL A 41 7.90 3.39 -18.15
C VAL A 41 8.60 4.61 -17.55
N GLY A 42 9.57 5.18 -18.28
CA GLY A 42 10.37 6.33 -17.90
C GLY A 42 9.60 7.64 -17.86
N PHE A 43 9.18 8.04 -16.66
CA PHE A 43 9.38 9.43 -16.24
C PHE A 43 10.83 9.81 -16.57
N TYR A 44 11.03 10.80 -17.45
CA TYR A 44 12.35 11.21 -17.91
C TYR A 44 13.31 11.43 -16.73
N ARG A 45 14.34 10.58 -16.63
CA ARG A 45 15.38 10.64 -15.61
C ARG A 45 16.45 11.64 -16.06
N CYS A 46 16.72 12.64 -15.21
CA CYS A 46 17.87 13.53 -15.34
C CYS A 46 19.15 12.82 -14.87
N GLU A 47 20.29 13.11 -15.50
CA GLU A 47 21.59 12.46 -15.22
C GLU A 47 22.27 12.94 -13.92
N SER A 48 21.67 13.86 -13.17
CA SER A 48 22.20 14.27 -11.85
C SER A 48 21.90 13.21 -10.79
N LYS A 49 22.92 12.81 -10.03
CA LYS A 49 22.88 11.67 -9.10
C LYS A 49 22.15 11.92 -7.77
N ASP A 50 21.37 13.00 -7.65
CA ASP A 50 20.60 13.29 -6.43
C ASP A 50 19.11 13.47 -6.75
N TRP A 51 18.26 12.68 -6.07
CA TRP A 51 16.78 12.71 -6.18
C TRP A 51 16.14 14.01 -5.66
N THR A 52 16.93 15.05 -5.38
CA THR A 52 16.51 16.34 -4.81
C THR A 52 16.28 17.42 -5.87
N CYS A 53 16.38 17.12 -7.17
CA CYS A 53 16.13 18.09 -8.24
C CYS A 53 14.67 18.59 -8.21
N PRO A 54 14.41 19.87 -7.90
CA PRO A 54 13.04 20.42 -7.81
C PRO A 54 12.28 20.38 -9.15
N SER A 55 13.00 20.26 -10.26
CA SER A 55 12.47 20.17 -11.63
C SER A 55 12.02 18.76 -12.02
N CYS A 56 12.47 17.74 -11.29
CA CYS A 56 12.18 16.31 -11.55
C CYS A 56 11.10 15.74 -10.63
N VAL A 57 10.63 16.52 -9.65
CA VAL A 57 9.42 16.17 -8.88
C VAL A 57 8.24 16.30 -9.84
N ALA A 58 7.43 15.24 -9.98
CA ALA A 58 6.22 15.26 -10.77
C ALA A 58 5.36 16.49 -10.37
N LYS A 59 5.29 17.48 -11.26
CA LYS A 59 4.36 18.61 -11.13
C LYS A 59 2.98 18.09 -11.50
N ASP A 60 2.21 17.76 -10.46
CA ASP A 60 0.78 17.43 -10.48
C ASP A 60 0.31 16.45 -11.56
N SER A 61 0.35 15.15 -11.25
CA SER A 61 -0.79 14.31 -11.61
C SER A 61 -1.86 14.52 -10.55
N ALA A 62 -2.90 15.29 -10.88
CA ALA A 62 -4.00 15.58 -9.94
C ALA A 62 -4.61 14.29 -9.33
N GLN A 63 -4.44 13.15 -10.00
CA GLN A 63 -4.96 11.86 -9.57
C GLN A 63 -4.06 10.68 -9.97
N ILE A 64 -3.94 9.70 -9.07
CA ILE A 64 -3.33 8.38 -9.30
C ILE A 64 -4.41 7.31 -9.05
N ARG A 65 -4.71 6.49 -10.04
CA ARG A 65 -5.65 5.36 -9.93
C ARG A 65 -4.90 4.05 -9.74
N PHE A 66 -5.38 3.18 -8.85
CA PHE A 66 -4.76 1.89 -8.58
C PHE A 66 -5.80 0.82 -8.20
N TRP A 67 -5.56 -0.43 -8.60
CA TRP A 67 -6.27 -1.62 -8.11
C TRP A 67 -5.60 -2.88 -8.67
N GLU A 68 -5.57 -3.00 -9.99
CA GLU A 68 -5.18 -4.21 -10.72
C GLU A 68 -3.73 -4.64 -10.47
N ARG A 69 -3.52 -5.95 -10.26
CA ARG A 69 -2.19 -6.53 -9.95
C ARG A 69 -1.10 -6.18 -10.97
N MET A 70 -1.47 -6.10 -12.24
CA MET A 70 -0.55 -5.92 -13.38
C MET A 70 -0.55 -4.49 -13.95
N LYS A 71 -1.08 -3.51 -13.19
CA LYS A 71 -1.04 -2.10 -13.55
C LYS A 71 -0.11 -1.28 -12.66
N PRO A 72 0.41 -0.14 -13.17
CA PRO A 72 1.07 0.88 -12.37
C PRO A 72 0.37 1.16 -11.03
N TYR A 73 1.15 1.45 -9.99
CA TYR A 73 0.65 1.80 -8.65
C TYR A 73 -0.07 0.68 -7.88
N HIS A 74 -0.05 -0.57 -8.35
CA HIS A 74 -0.60 -1.72 -7.61
C HIS A 74 -0.04 -1.86 -6.18
N TRP A 75 1.19 -1.39 -5.94
CA TRP A 75 1.79 -1.36 -4.61
C TRP A 75 1.03 -0.53 -3.57
N LEU A 76 0.08 0.32 -3.97
CA LEU A 76 -0.83 1.01 -3.07
C LEU A 76 -1.90 0.07 -2.48
N ALA A 77 -2.28 -1.00 -3.19
CA ALA A 77 -3.31 -1.94 -2.76
C ALA A 77 -2.96 -2.65 -1.44
N SER A 78 -3.95 -2.85 -0.56
CA SER A 78 -3.75 -3.46 0.77
C SER A 78 -3.27 -4.91 0.72
N TYR A 79 -3.55 -5.62 -0.38
CA TYR A 79 -3.15 -7.01 -0.58
C TYR A 79 -1.85 -7.17 -1.37
N TYR A 80 -1.21 -6.06 -1.78
CA TYR A 80 0.13 -6.10 -2.34
C TYR A 80 1.10 -6.81 -1.38
N PRO A 81 1.92 -7.78 -1.83
CA PRO A 81 2.89 -8.47 -1.00
C PRO A 81 3.88 -7.50 -0.35
N SER A 82 3.59 -7.11 0.90
CA SER A 82 4.33 -6.12 1.68
C SER A 82 4.32 -6.58 3.13
N PRO A 83 5.29 -7.42 3.52
CA PRO A 83 5.29 -8.02 4.84
C PRO A 83 5.29 -6.96 5.94
N VAL A 84 4.53 -7.21 7.00
CA VAL A 84 4.49 -6.37 8.20
C VAL A 84 4.52 -7.21 9.46
N VAL A 85 5.13 -6.68 10.51
CA VAL A 85 5.12 -7.28 11.85
C VAL A 85 4.16 -6.50 12.73
N TYR A 86 3.23 -7.21 13.37
CA TYR A 86 2.34 -6.65 14.38
C TYR A 86 2.27 -7.64 15.56
N LYS A 87 2.54 -7.15 16.79
CA LYS A 87 2.60 -7.98 18.01
C LYS A 87 3.41 -9.28 17.84
N LYS A 88 4.59 -9.18 17.23
CA LYS A 88 5.52 -10.30 16.93
C LYS A 88 5.00 -11.32 15.89
N LEU A 89 3.85 -11.06 15.26
CA LEU A 89 3.32 -11.87 14.17
C LEU A 89 3.67 -11.24 12.83
N LEU A 90 4.15 -12.05 11.90
CA LEU A 90 4.46 -11.64 10.53
C LEU A 90 3.23 -11.87 9.64
N PHE A 91 2.76 -10.81 9.00
CA PHE A 91 1.69 -10.86 8.01
C PHE A 91 2.28 -10.65 6.62
N ARG A 92 1.83 -11.45 5.63
CA ARG A 92 2.30 -11.34 4.24
C ARG A 92 1.91 -10.00 3.59
N ASN A 93 0.76 -9.48 3.96
CA ASN A 93 0.27 -8.16 3.59
C ASN A 93 -0.75 -7.69 4.63
N VAL A 94 -1.09 -6.41 4.56
CA VAL A 94 -1.97 -5.79 5.56
C VAL A 94 -3.44 -6.12 5.37
N ALA A 95 -3.85 -6.63 4.20
CA ALA A 95 -5.20 -7.15 4.01
C ALA A 95 -5.48 -8.37 4.90
N VAL A 96 -4.49 -9.23 5.17
CA VAL A 96 -4.65 -10.35 6.12
C VAL A 96 -4.83 -9.81 7.55
N LEU A 97 -3.98 -8.88 7.98
CA LEU A 97 -4.09 -8.23 9.28
C LEU A 97 -5.46 -7.55 9.46
N PHE A 98 -5.93 -6.81 8.44
CA PHE A 98 -7.22 -6.15 8.46
C PHE A 98 -8.40 -7.11 8.69
N GLN A 99 -8.36 -8.30 8.07
CA GLN A 99 -9.39 -9.32 8.30
C GLN A 99 -9.29 -9.92 9.71
N ALA A 100 -8.08 -10.12 10.24
CA ALA A 100 -7.88 -10.63 11.60
C ALA A 100 -8.40 -9.64 12.67
N CYS A 101 -8.23 -8.33 12.45
CA CYS A 101 -8.70 -7.27 13.34
C CYS A 101 -10.23 -7.19 13.50
N LYS A 102 -11.01 -7.93 12.70
CA LYS A 102 -12.47 -8.05 12.86
C LYS A 102 -12.88 -8.77 14.14
N PHE A 103 -11.96 -9.50 14.78
CA PHE A 103 -12.25 -10.35 15.92
C PHE A 103 -11.58 -9.81 17.18
N ASN A 104 -12.26 -9.90 18.33
CA ASN A 104 -11.74 -9.46 19.63
C ASN A 104 -11.10 -10.58 20.45
N THR A 105 -11.36 -11.84 20.09
CA THR A 105 -10.78 -12.99 20.79
C THR A 105 -9.43 -13.35 20.16
N PRO A 106 -8.38 -13.60 20.97
CA PRO A 106 -7.09 -14.03 20.46
C PRO A 106 -7.18 -15.26 19.56
N GLN A 107 -8.10 -16.18 19.86
CA GLN A 107 -8.33 -17.41 19.12
C GLN A 107 -8.77 -17.13 17.67
N ARG A 108 -9.82 -16.31 17.49
CA ARG A 108 -10.33 -15.96 16.15
C ARG A 108 -9.39 -15.05 15.38
N PHE A 109 -8.75 -14.11 16.08
CA PHE A 109 -7.69 -13.29 15.50
C PHE A 109 -6.59 -14.17 14.90
N MET A 110 -6.06 -15.13 15.68
CA MET A 110 -5.00 -16.03 15.24
C MET A 110 -5.43 -16.98 14.12
N GLU A 111 -6.68 -17.44 14.13
CA GLU A 111 -7.22 -18.30 13.09
C GLU A 111 -7.20 -17.61 11.72
N VAL A 112 -7.60 -16.33 11.66
CA VAL A 112 -7.58 -15.54 10.43
C VAL A 112 -6.16 -15.06 10.09
N ALA A 113 -5.36 -14.70 11.09
CA ALA A 113 -3.99 -14.23 10.91
C ALA A 113 -3.06 -15.28 10.27
N ARG A 114 -3.37 -16.57 10.43
CA ARG A 114 -2.62 -17.69 9.84
C ARG A 114 -2.91 -17.93 8.36
N GLU A 115 -3.90 -17.26 7.78
CA GLU A 115 -4.25 -17.46 6.38
C GLU A 115 -3.15 -16.97 5.42
N THR A 116 -2.92 -17.73 4.36
CA THR A 116 -1.75 -17.54 3.48
C THR A 116 -1.94 -16.47 2.40
N SER A 117 -3.16 -15.98 2.22
CA SER A 117 -3.50 -14.95 1.24
C SER A 117 -4.62 -14.04 1.75
N ALA A 118 -4.70 -12.83 1.18
CA ALA A 118 -5.77 -11.87 1.50
C ALA A 118 -7.17 -12.45 1.18
N GLU A 119 -7.28 -13.22 0.10
CA GLU A 119 -8.52 -13.87 -0.30
C GLU A 119 -8.95 -14.95 0.70
N ARG A 120 -8.02 -15.80 1.13
CA ARG A 120 -8.32 -16.82 2.14
C ARG A 120 -8.70 -16.18 3.48
N ALA A 121 -7.98 -15.15 3.91
CA ALA A 121 -8.31 -14.38 5.11
C ALA A 121 -9.69 -13.74 5.01
N PHE A 122 -10.06 -13.18 3.85
CA PHE A 122 -11.39 -12.62 3.61
C PHE A 122 -12.48 -13.68 3.70
N ASN A 123 -12.32 -14.80 2.99
CA ASN A 123 -13.28 -15.90 3.00
C ASN A 123 -13.44 -16.50 4.40
N LYS A 124 -12.33 -16.65 5.13
CA LYS A 124 -12.33 -17.14 6.51
C LYS A 124 -13.07 -16.18 7.44
N ALA A 125 -12.77 -14.89 7.39
CA ALA A 125 -13.47 -13.89 8.17
C ALA A 125 -14.97 -13.82 7.83
N LYS A 126 -15.33 -14.01 6.55
CA LYS A 126 -16.72 -14.07 6.10
C LYS A 126 -17.45 -15.30 6.66
N SER A 127 -16.81 -16.47 6.71
CA SER A 127 -17.42 -17.66 7.34
C SER A 127 -17.68 -17.49 8.85
N LEU A 128 -17.05 -16.50 9.48
CA LEU A 128 -17.12 -16.19 10.90
C LEU A 128 -17.85 -14.86 11.15
N GLU A 129 -18.67 -14.39 10.21
CA GLU A 129 -19.31 -13.06 10.27
C GLU A 129 -20.10 -12.81 11.56
N LYS A 130 -20.70 -13.87 12.15
CA LYS A 130 -21.45 -13.81 13.41
C LYS A 130 -20.59 -13.51 14.64
N GLU A 131 -19.27 -13.67 14.52
CA GLU A 131 -18.30 -13.46 15.60
C GLU A 131 -17.46 -12.19 15.38
N VAL A 132 -17.75 -11.43 14.32
CA VAL A 132 -17.16 -10.11 14.10
C VAL A 132 -17.61 -9.19 15.23
N ARG A 133 -16.66 -8.41 15.74
CA ARG A 133 -16.91 -7.43 16.80
C ARG A 133 -18.01 -6.43 16.42
N SER A 134 -18.87 -6.11 17.38
CA SER A 134 -20.06 -5.27 17.17
C SER A 134 -19.73 -3.82 16.77
N ASP A 135 -18.59 -3.30 17.20
CA ASP A 135 -18.09 -1.95 16.87
C ASP A 135 -17.36 -1.89 15.53
N TRP A 136 -17.26 -3.00 14.78
CA TRP A 136 -16.53 -3.07 13.51
C TRP A 136 -16.93 -1.97 12.50
N PRO A 137 -18.22 -1.66 12.27
CA PRO A 137 -18.60 -0.60 11.34
C PRO A 137 -18.03 0.78 11.70
N ALA A 138 -17.88 1.05 13.01
CA ALA A 138 -17.36 2.32 13.52
C ALA A 138 -15.83 2.41 13.42
N ILE A 139 -15.13 1.29 13.60
CA ILE A 139 -13.66 1.29 13.67
C ILE A 139 -12.96 0.87 12.37
N LYS A 140 -13.66 0.26 11.40
CA LYS A 140 -13.04 -0.31 10.18
C LYS A 140 -12.15 0.68 9.43
N MET A 141 -12.51 1.97 9.42
CA MET A 141 -11.70 3.01 8.79
C MET A 141 -10.38 3.24 9.52
N GLN A 142 -10.45 3.38 10.85
CA GLN A 142 -9.26 3.59 11.68
C GLN A 142 -8.34 2.37 11.63
N VAL A 143 -8.90 1.15 11.66
CA VAL A 143 -8.13 -0.10 11.51
C VAL A 143 -7.43 -0.17 10.16
N MET A 144 -8.09 0.21 9.06
CA MET A 144 -7.46 0.24 7.73
C MET A 144 -6.32 1.27 7.67
N THR A 145 -6.53 2.48 8.21
CA THR A 145 -5.48 3.50 8.29
C THR A 145 -4.29 3.00 9.10
N PHE A 146 -4.52 2.35 10.24
CA PHE A 146 -3.46 1.73 11.05
C PHE A 146 -2.71 0.64 10.27
N CYS A 147 -3.43 -0.26 9.61
CA CYS A 147 -2.85 -1.30 8.77
C CYS A 147 -1.95 -0.71 7.67
N GLN A 148 -2.43 0.30 6.95
CA GLN A 148 -1.66 0.97 5.91
C GLN A 148 -0.46 1.73 6.51
N TYR A 149 -0.62 2.36 7.68
CA TYR A 149 0.50 2.96 8.39
C TYR A 149 1.60 1.93 8.67
N LEU A 150 1.27 0.73 9.18
CA LEU A 150 2.26 -0.34 9.39
C LEU A 150 2.95 -0.73 8.09
N LYS A 151 2.19 -0.90 7.00
CA LYS A 151 2.75 -1.19 5.67
C LYS A 151 3.81 -0.18 5.28
N PHE A 152 3.46 1.10 5.25
CA PHE A 152 4.32 2.14 4.70
C PHE A 152 5.44 2.60 5.64
N SER A 153 5.25 2.48 6.96
CA SER A 153 6.30 2.77 7.95
C SER A 153 7.35 1.66 8.06
N GLN A 154 6.96 0.39 7.95
CA GLN A 154 7.90 -0.73 8.03
C GLN A 154 8.59 -1.02 6.69
N ASN A 155 7.93 -0.73 5.57
CA ASN A 155 8.50 -0.89 4.23
C ASN A 155 9.02 0.45 3.71
N LYS A 156 10.26 0.81 4.08
CA LYS A 156 10.86 2.14 3.82
C LYS A 156 10.70 2.64 2.38
N ASN A 157 10.94 1.77 1.38
CA ASN A 157 10.79 2.14 -0.03
C ASN A 157 9.35 2.48 -0.40
N LEU A 158 8.37 1.69 0.07
CA LEU A 158 6.95 1.96 -0.15
C LEU A 158 6.55 3.28 0.51
N GLY A 159 7.03 3.53 1.74
CA GLY A 159 6.78 4.77 2.47
C GLY A 159 7.29 6.00 1.72
N LEU A 160 8.53 5.93 1.21
CA LEU A 160 9.10 6.98 0.36
C LEU A 160 8.25 7.20 -0.90
N TRP A 161 7.88 6.15 -1.63
CA TRP A 161 7.05 6.29 -2.82
C TRP A 161 5.68 6.90 -2.51
N LEU A 162 5.06 6.53 -1.39
CA LEU A 162 3.80 7.14 -0.96
C LEU A 162 3.96 8.65 -0.71
N VAL A 163 5.04 9.07 -0.05
CA VAL A 163 5.36 10.49 0.15
C VAL A 163 5.59 11.21 -1.18
N HIS A 164 6.29 10.58 -2.13
CA HIS A 164 6.55 11.11 -3.47
C HIS A 164 5.31 11.25 -4.35
N THR A 165 4.18 10.62 -4.00
CA THR A 165 2.89 10.95 -4.64
C THR A 165 2.43 12.40 -4.37
N SER A 166 3.15 13.14 -3.52
CA SER A 166 2.98 14.57 -3.27
C SER A 166 1.54 14.93 -2.89
N ASN A 167 0.82 15.68 -3.73
CA ASN A 167 -0.56 16.11 -3.53
C ASN A 167 -1.57 15.32 -4.38
N ALA A 168 -1.12 14.33 -5.16
CA ALA A 168 -1.98 13.53 -6.02
C ALA A 168 -3.12 12.89 -5.21
N ARG A 169 -4.33 12.92 -5.77
CA ARG A 169 -5.48 12.19 -5.23
C ARG A 169 -5.29 10.69 -5.51
N LEU A 170 -5.19 9.88 -4.46
CA LEU A 170 -5.06 8.43 -4.59
C LEU A 170 -6.44 7.81 -4.70
N VAL A 171 -6.70 7.05 -5.76
CA VAL A 171 -8.02 6.51 -6.07
C VAL A 171 -7.97 5.01 -6.29
N GLU A 172 -8.59 4.29 -5.36
CA GLU A 172 -8.80 2.86 -5.44
C GLU A 172 -10.01 2.58 -6.36
N CYS A 173 -9.95 1.56 -7.22
CA CYS A 173 -10.92 1.34 -8.29
C CYS A 173 -11.76 0.04 -8.16
N SER A 174 -11.76 -0.64 -7.02
CA SER A 174 -12.36 -1.97 -6.86
C SER A 174 -13.86 -1.98 -6.63
N ASP A 175 -14.28 -1.46 -5.47
CA ASP A 175 -15.65 -1.47 -4.98
C ASP A 175 -16.09 -0.06 -4.59
N ALA A 176 -17.38 0.11 -4.31
CA ALA A 176 -17.96 1.42 -4.03
C ALA A 176 -17.64 1.97 -2.63
N TRP A 177 -17.19 1.12 -1.69
CA TRP A 177 -16.87 1.53 -0.32
C TRP A 177 -15.39 1.88 -0.17
N TRP A 178 -14.50 0.94 -0.48
CA TRP A 178 -13.05 1.15 -0.40
C TRP A 178 -12.51 1.97 -1.58
N GLY A 179 -13.15 1.87 -2.74
CA GLY A 179 -12.77 2.57 -3.96
C GLY A 179 -13.89 3.44 -4.54
N GLU A 180 -13.71 3.83 -5.80
CA GLU A 180 -14.70 4.57 -6.59
C GLU A 180 -15.69 3.67 -7.34
N GLY A 181 -15.50 2.34 -7.39
CA GLY A 181 -16.41 1.38 -8.03
C GLY A 181 -17.26 1.91 -9.20
N GLY A 182 -16.67 2.11 -10.38
CA GLY A 182 -17.38 2.69 -11.53
C GLY A 182 -17.56 4.23 -11.48
N GLY A 183 -16.84 4.93 -10.61
CA GLY A 183 -16.71 6.40 -10.60
C GLY A 183 -17.55 7.15 -9.56
N ARG A 184 -18.30 6.45 -8.69
CA ARG A 184 -19.20 7.08 -7.68
C ARG A 184 -19.02 6.58 -6.24
N GLY A 185 -18.06 5.69 -6.02
CA GLY A 185 -17.73 5.16 -4.69
C GLY A 185 -16.99 6.16 -3.80
N GLU A 186 -16.90 5.83 -2.52
CA GLU A 186 -16.41 6.72 -1.46
C GLU A 186 -14.88 6.89 -1.47
N ASN A 187 -14.15 5.96 -2.08
CA ASN A 187 -12.68 5.94 -2.13
C ASN A 187 -12.03 6.01 -0.74
N ASN A 188 -12.59 5.24 0.21
CA ASN A 188 -12.11 5.24 1.58
C ASN A 188 -10.65 4.77 1.72
N LEU A 189 -10.19 3.84 0.88
CA LEU A 189 -8.79 3.41 0.89
C LEU A 189 -7.85 4.53 0.41
N GLY A 190 -8.24 5.26 -0.63
CA GLY A 190 -7.52 6.43 -1.10
C GLY A 190 -7.36 7.48 -0.01
N ARG A 191 -8.45 7.79 0.70
CA ARG A 191 -8.45 8.72 1.86
C ARG A 191 -7.52 8.24 2.97
N ALA A 192 -7.59 6.96 3.34
CA ALA A 192 -6.71 6.37 4.35
C ALA A 192 -5.22 6.47 3.96
N LEU A 193 -4.88 6.21 2.68
CA LEU A 193 -3.51 6.35 2.17
C LEU A 193 -3.02 7.81 2.19
N GLN A 194 -3.89 8.77 1.88
CA GLN A 194 -3.55 10.19 1.94
C GLN A 194 -3.29 10.66 3.39
N GLU A 195 -4.04 10.12 4.36
CA GLU A 195 -3.77 10.36 5.78
C GLU A 195 -2.43 9.75 6.19
N VAL A 196 -2.16 8.48 5.83
CA VAL A 196 -0.86 7.85 6.09
C VAL A 196 0.28 8.63 5.44
N ARG A 197 0.08 9.16 4.23
CA ARG A 197 1.06 10.01 3.54
C ARG A 197 1.40 11.26 4.36
N LYS A 198 0.41 11.91 4.97
CA LYS A 198 0.62 13.06 5.85
C LYS A 198 1.43 12.66 7.09
N LEU A 199 1.04 11.58 7.76
CA LEU A 199 1.73 11.07 8.95
C LEU A 199 3.21 10.76 8.70
N LEU A 200 3.53 10.18 7.55
CA LEU A 200 4.91 9.84 7.18
C LEU A 200 5.74 11.08 6.79
N LYS A 201 5.12 12.11 6.17
CA LYS A 201 5.80 13.37 5.85
C LYS A 201 6.24 14.10 7.12
N ASP A 202 5.39 14.13 8.13
CA ASP A 202 5.63 14.87 9.37
C ASP A 202 6.58 14.14 10.34
N GLN A 203 7.12 12.97 9.95
CA GLN A 203 7.87 12.04 10.82
C GLN A 203 7.14 11.76 12.15
N GLY A 204 5.82 11.88 12.15
CA GLY A 204 5.02 11.83 13.36
C GLY A 204 5.04 10.44 13.99
N PRO A 205 5.02 10.32 15.32
CA PRO A 205 4.70 9.04 15.95
C PRO A 205 3.34 8.55 15.44
N ALA A 206 3.12 7.23 15.42
CA ALA A 206 1.81 6.67 15.09
C ALA A 206 0.73 7.41 15.90
N PRO A 207 -0.32 7.96 15.27
CA PRO A 207 -1.32 8.75 15.97
C PRO A 207 -1.82 8.02 17.21
N LYS A 208 -1.89 8.72 18.34
CA LYS A 208 -2.37 8.15 19.60
C LYS A 208 -3.77 7.53 19.44
N ASP A 209 -4.59 8.09 18.56
CA ASP A 209 -5.93 7.59 18.22
C ASP A 209 -5.89 6.30 17.37
N LEU A 210 -4.83 6.06 16.58
CA LEU A 210 -4.61 4.76 15.90
C LEU A 210 -4.16 3.67 16.89
N VAL A 211 -3.52 4.05 18.00
CA VAL A 211 -3.09 3.15 19.08
C VAL A 211 -4.25 2.84 20.05
N ALA A 212 -5.30 3.67 20.07
CA ALA A 212 -6.45 3.52 20.96
C ALA A 212 -7.40 2.37 20.56
N ILE A 213 -7.31 1.85 19.33
CA ILE A 213 -8.11 0.71 18.92
C ILE A 213 -7.60 -0.53 19.66
N LYS A 214 -8.43 -1.10 20.54
CA LYS A 214 -8.17 -2.42 21.13
C LYS A 214 -8.23 -3.48 20.03
N ILE A 215 -7.11 -3.71 19.37
CA ILE A 215 -6.87 -4.85 18.50
C ILE A 215 -6.17 -5.93 19.36
N PRO A 216 -6.63 -7.20 19.34
CA PRO A 216 -6.02 -8.29 20.08
C PRO A 216 -4.52 -8.44 19.86
#